data_AF-A0A2J8L778-F1
#
_entry.id   AF-A0A2J8L778-F1
#
_cell.length_a   1.000
_cell.length_b   1.000
_cell.length_c   1.000
_cell.angle_alpha   90.00
_cell.angle_beta   90.00
_cell.angle_gamma   90.00
#
_symmetry.space_group_name_H-M   'P 1'
#
loop_
_entity.id
_entity.type
_entity.pdbx_description
1 polymer ?
#
loop_
_entity_poly.entity_id
_entity_poly.type
_entity_poly.pdbx_seq_one_letter_code
_entity_poly.pdbx_strand_id
1 'polypeptide(L)' 'MSISSDEVNFLVYRYLQESGFSHSAFTFGIESHISQSNINGALVPPAALISIIQKGLQYVEA' A
#
# COMPACT_ATOMS: atom_id res chain seq x y z
N MET A 1 -4.53 -15.78 -7.62
CA MET A 1 -3.42 -14.83 -7.39
C MET A 1 -3.34 -14.59 -5.90
N SER A 2 -2.18 -14.80 -5.28
CA SER A 2 -1.97 -14.50 -3.85
C SER A 2 -1.17 -13.21 -3.74
N ILE A 3 -1.64 -12.28 -2.91
CA ILE A 3 -0.88 -11.09 -2.55
C ILE A 3 0.12 -11.43 -1.44
N SER A 4 1.33 -10.89 -1.51
CA SER A 4 2.38 -11.02 -0.50
C SER A 4 2.27 -9.95 0.59
N SER A 5 2.95 -10.17 1.72
CA SER A 5 2.98 -9.18 2.82
C SER A 5 3.65 -7.88 2.39
N ASP A 6 4.73 -7.97 1.60
CA ASP A 6 5.45 -6.79 1.09
C ASP A 6 4.55 -5.93 0.19
N GLU A 7 3.75 -6.55 -0.67
CA GLU A 7 2.81 -5.83 -1.54
C GLU A 7 1.73 -5.09 -0.72
N VAL A 8 1.16 -5.74 0.29
CA VAL A 8 0.19 -5.09 1.20
C VAL A 8 0.85 -3.94 1.96
N ASN A 9 2.03 -4.17 2.54
CA ASN A 9 2.76 -3.16 3.29
C ASN A 9 3.09 -1.95 2.41
N PHE A 10 3.51 -2.17 1.17
CA PHE A 10 3.82 -1.08 0.26
C PHE A 10 2.60 -0.23 -0.09
N LEU A 11 1.45 -0.88 -0.31
CA LEU A 11 0.19 -0.17 -0.56
C LEU A 11 -0.25 0.66 0.66
N VAL A 12 -0.12 0.12 1.87
CA VAL A 12 -0.42 0.84 3.12
C VAL A 12 0.55 2.01 3.32
N TYR A 13 1.85 1.78 3.18
CA TYR A 13 2.88 2.82 3.31
C TYR A 13 2.61 3.99 2.35
N ARG A 14 2.32 3.70 1.08
CA ARG A 14 1.98 4.71 0.08
C ARG A 14 0.72 5.48 0.43
N TYR A 15 -0.33 4.80 0.88
CA TYR A 15 -1.56 5.46 1.34
C TYR A 15 -1.30 6.44 2.50
N LEU A 16 -0.46 6.05 3.47
CA LEU A 16 -0.10 6.90 4.60
C LEU A 16 0.62 8.17 4.12
N GLN A 17 1.55 8.04 3.17
CA GLN A 17 2.24 9.18 2.57
C GLN A 17 1.27 10.10 1.80
N GLU A 18 0.45 9.52 0.92
CA GLU A 18 -0.48 10.24 0.04
C GLU A 18 -1.57 10.99 0.82
N SER A 19 -1.95 10.46 1.99
CA SER A 19 -2.97 11.07 2.87
C SER A 19 -2.38 12.08 3.87
N GLY A 20 -1.05 12.29 3.87
CA GLY A 20 -0.39 13.22 4.80
C GLY A 20 -0.21 12.69 6.23
N PHE A 21 -0.33 11.38 6.46
CA PHE A 21 -0.09 10.75 7.76
C PHE A 21 1.41 10.53 8.02
N SER A 22 2.19 11.62 8.02
CA SER A 22 3.66 11.61 8.02
C SER A 22 4.28 10.79 9.15
N HIS A 23 3.77 10.91 10.37
CA HIS A 23 4.29 10.15 11.53
C HIS A 23 4.03 8.66 11.39
N SER A 24 2.83 8.28 10.97
CA SER A 24 2.47 6.88 10.74
C SER A 24 3.30 6.29 9.59
N ALA A 25 3.47 7.03 8.48
CA ALA A 25 4.30 6.60 7.37
C ALA A 25 5.76 6.38 7.82
N PHE A 26 6.31 7.28 8.63
CA PHE A 26 7.65 7.15 9.17
C PHE A 26 7.81 5.88 10.02
N THR A 27 6.96 5.71 11.05
CA THR A 27 7.01 4.54 11.94
C THR A 27 6.80 3.25 11.15
N PHE A 28 5.77 3.22 10.31
CA PHE A 28 5.43 2.06 9.50
C PHE A 28 6.53 1.68 8.51
N GLY A 29 7.19 2.67 7.88
CA GLY A 29 8.29 2.41 6.96
C GLY A 29 9.47 1.68 7.60
N ILE A 30 9.74 1.96 8.89
CA ILE A 30 10.76 1.27 9.67
C ILE A 30 10.28 -0.12 10.12
N GLU A 31 9.10 -0.19 10.74
CA GLU A 31 8.54 -1.44 11.31
C GLU A 31 8.26 -2.50 10.23
N SER A 32 7.86 -2.09 9.04
CA SER A 32 7.61 -2.99 7.90
C SER A 32 8.85 -3.30 7.06
N HIS A 33 10.00 -2.70 7.39
CA HIS A 33 11.24 -2.82 6.61
C HIS A 33 11.04 -2.49 5.11
N ILE A 34 10.27 -1.44 4.81
CA ILE A 34 9.81 -1.17 3.43
C ILE A 34 10.96 -0.94 2.44
N SER A 35 12.10 -0.44 2.90
CA SER A 35 13.32 -0.25 2.10
C SER A 35 13.96 -1.55 1.63
N GLN A 36 13.64 -2.67 2.27
CA GLN A 36 14.11 -4.01 1.90
C GLN A 36 13.11 -4.73 0.97
N SER A 37 11.93 -4.15 0.73
CA SER A 37 10.95 -4.71 -0.21
C SER A 37 11.48 -4.63 -1.64
N ASN A 38 11.22 -5.65 -2.46
CA ASN A 38 11.64 -5.70 -3.86
C ASN A 38 10.64 -4.98 -4.80
N ILE A 39 9.96 -3.94 -4.31
CA ILE A 39 8.87 -3.26 -5.03
C ILE A 39 9.36 -1.96 -5.64
N ASN A 40 9.21 -1.82 -6.95
CA ASN A 40 9.49 -0.57 -7.64
C ASN A 40 8.34 0.43 -7.45
N GLY A 41 8.53 1.38 -6.54
CA GLY A 41 7.53 2.40 -6.23
C GLY A 41 7.07 3.27 -7.40
N ALA A 42 7.87 3.41 -8.46
CA ALA A 42 7.49 4.16 -9.66
C ALA A 42 6.39 3.46 -10.48
N LEU A 43 6.24 2.15 -10.34
CA LEU A 43 5.19 1.37 -11.01
C LEU A 43 3.86 1.37 -10.23
N VAL A 44 3.86 1.82 -8.97
CA VAL A 44 2.69 1.84 -8.11
C VAL A 44 1.99 3.21 -8.26
N PRO A 45 0.80 3.28 -8.89
CA PRO A 45 0.12 4.54 -9.12
C PRO A 45 -0.36 5.16 -7.80
N PRO A 46 -0.62 6.48 -7.77
CA PRO A 46 -1.29 7.12 -6.63
C PRO A 46 -2.65 6.47 -6.34
N ALA A 47 -3.07 6.47 -5.08
CA ALA A 47 -4.32 5.89 -4.61
C ALA A 47 -4.52 4.40 -4.96
N ALA A 48 -3.44 3.66 -5.17
CA ALA A 48 -3.49 2.23 -5.52
C ALA A 48 -4.24 1.39 -4.48
N LEU A 49 -3.99 1.61 -3.19
CA LEU A 49 -4.67 0.89 -2.12
C LEU A 49 -6.18 1.12 -2.16
N ILE A 50 -6.59 2.39 -2.25
CA ILE A 50 -8.01 2.79 -2.30
C ILE A 50 -8.69 2.17 -3.53
N SER A 51 -8.03 2.23 -4.68
CA SER A 51 -8.54 1.68 -5.94
C SER A 51 -8.76 0.16 -5.88
N ILE A 52 -7.84 -0.57 -5.24
CA ILE A 52 -7.96 -2.02 -5.05
C ILE A 52 -9.10 -2.34 -4.08
N ILE A 53 -9.20 -1.64 -2.95
CA ILE A 53 -10.30 -1.82 -1.98
C ILE A 53 -11.65 -1.56 -2.65
N GLN A 54 -11.77 -0.47 -3.41
CA GLN A 54 -13.00 -0.12 -4.11
C GLN A 54 -13.42 -1.21 -5.12
N LYS A 55 -12.47 -1.73 -5.91
CA LYS A 55 -12.74 -2.86 -6.82
C LYS A 55 -13.08 -4.15 -6.06
N GLY A 56 -12.43 -4.38 -4.91
CA GLY A 56 -12.72 -5.52 -4.04
C GLY A 56 -14.15 -5.49 -3.50
N LEU A 57 -14.63 -4.32 -3.07
CA LEU A 57 -16.03 -4.13 -2.63
C LEU A 57 -17.01 -4.42 -3.79
N GLN A 58 -16.77 -3.85 -4.96
CA GLN A 58 -17.59 -4.10 -6.16
C GLN A 58 -17.61 -5.58 -6.56
N TYR A 59 -16.49 -6.29 -6.40
CA TYR A 59 -16.40 -7.72 -6.70
C TYR A 59 -17.19 -8.57 -5.70
N VAL A 60 -17.26 -8.16 -4.43
CA VAL A 60 -18.03 -8.87 -3.39
C VAL A 60 -19.53 -8.63 -3.54
N GLU A 61 -19.92 -7.46 -4.04
CA GLU A 61 -21.33 -7.11 -4.28
C GLU A 61 -21.93 -7.76 -5.54
N ALA A 62 -21.09 -8.20 -6.49
CA ALA A 62 -21.48 -8.84 -7.75
C ALA A 62 -21.74 -10.34 -7.61
#